data_AF-A0A849GYY5-F1
#
_entry.id   AF-A0A849GYY5-F1
#
_cell.length_a   1.000
_cell.length_b   1.000
_cell.length_c   1.000
_cell.angle_alpha   90.00
_cell.angle_beta   90.00
_cell.angle_gamma   90.00
#
_symmetry.space_group_name_H-M   'P 1'
#
loop_
_entity.id
_entity.type
_entity.pdbx_description
1 polymer ?
#
loop_
_entity_poly.entity_id
_entity_poly.type
_entity_poly.pdbx_seq_one_letter_code
_entity_poly.pdbx_strand_id
1 'polypeptide(L)' 'MRLASILCVAVGAASPAFATELSFSPEATEACLADATTIGTQADCIGASAAACYSPEGVFSNYAIGACFVLEADLWDRR' A
#
# COMPACT_ATOMS: atom_id res chain seq x y z
N MET A 1 24.38 38.59 -38.17
CA MET A 1 23.69 37.32 -38.50
C MET A 1 23.39 36.63 -37.19
N ARG A 2 22.10 36.45 -36.88
CA ARG A 2 21.57 35.91 -35.62
C ARG A 2 21.77 34.39 -35.64
N LEU A 3 22.71 33.87 -34.85
CA LEU A 3 22.83 32.43 -34.64
C LEU A 3 21.74 32.02 -33.66
N ALA A 4 20.68 31.45 -34.22
CA ALA A 4 19.49 31.02 -33.52
C ALA A 4 19.81 29.84 -32.59
N SER A 5 19.29 29.97 -31.37
CA SER A 5 19.27 29.00 -30.30
C SER A 5 18.77 27.62 -30.75
N ILE A 6 19.50 26.56 -30.41
CA ILE A 6 18.95 25.20 -30.33
C ILE A 6 19.18 24.71 -28.91
N LEU A 7 18.24 25.04 -28.03
CA LEU A 7 18.10 24.43 -26.71
C LEU A 7 17.40 23.08 -26.93
N CYS A 8 18.17 22.00 -27.00
CA CYS A 8 17.61 20.65 -26.96
C CYS A 8 17.03 20.38 -25.57
N VAL A 9 15.76 20.70 -25.38
CA VAL A 9 14.99 20.27 -24.22
C VAL A 9 14.84 18.75 -24.34
N ALA A 10 15.64 18.02 -23.58
CA ALA A 10 15.41 16.62 -23.33
C ALA A 10 14.05 16.51 -22.61
N VAL A 11 13.01 16.17 -23.38
CA VAL A 11 11.73 15.72 -22.84
C VAL A 11 12.01 14.38 -22.18
N GLY A 12 12.46 14.42 -20.93
CA GLY A 12 12.44 13.27 -20.05
C GLY A 12 11.01 12.78 -20.03
N ALA A 13 10.78 11.59 -20.57
CA ALA A 13 9.51 10.91 -20.46
C ALA A 13 9.13 10.91 -18.99
N ALA A 14 8.11 11.70 -18.63
CA ALA A 14 7.41 11.53 -17.38
C ALA A 14 6.70 10.18 -17.50
N SER A 15 7.43 9.11 -17.22
CA SER A 15 6.81 7.80 -16.99
C SER A 15 5.78 8.04 -15.90
N PRO A 16 4.49 7.71 -16.13
CA PRO A 16 3.56 7.66 -15.01
C PRO A 16 4.19 6.68 -14.03
N ALA A 17 4.54 7.17 -12.85
CA ALA A 17 4.80 6.30 -11.72
C ALA A 17 3.49 5.53 -11.55
N PHE A 18 3.44 4.29 -12.06
CA PHE A 18 2.40 3.36 -11.69
C PHE A 18 2.58 3.19 -10.19
N ALA A 19 1.86 3.98 -9.41
CA ALA A 19 1.54 3.63 -8.05
C ALA A 19 0.86 2.26 -8.19
N THR A 20 1.59 1.19 -7.89
CA THR A 20 0.98 -0.12 -7.66
C THR A 20 0.03 0.11 -6.51
N GLU A 21 -1.23 0.32 -6.85
CA GLU A 21 -2.27 0.74 -5.93
C GLU A 21 -2.48 -0.43 -4.98
N LEU A 22 -2.09 -0.21 -3.72
CA LEU A 22 -2.28 -1.20 -2.68
C LEU A 22 -3.77 -1.38 -2.51
N SER A 23 -4.24 -2.62 -2.60
CA SER A 23 -5.67 -2.94 -2.41
C SER A 23 -6.00 -3.08 -0.92
N PHE A 24 -5.48 -2.16 -0.10
CA PHE A 24 -5.71 -2.19 1.34
C PHE A 24 -7.18 -1.93 1.66
N SER A 25 -7.73 -2.74 2.57
CA SER A 25 -9.12 -2.63 2.98
C SER A 25 -9.31 -3.25 4.38
N PRO A 26 -10.17 -2.69 5.26
CA PRO A 26 -10.24 -3.09 6.67
C PRO A 26 -11.00 -4.40 6.93
N GLU A 27 -11.64 -4.99 5.92
CA GLU A 27 -12.64 -6.06 6.08
C GLU A 27 -12.06 -7.32 6.71
N ALA A 28 -10.81 -7.68 6.42
CA ALA A 28 -10.19 -8.85 7.02
C ALA A 28 -9.99 -8.68 8.53
N THR A 29 -9.52 -7.51 8.97
CA THR A 29 -9.40 -7.18 10.40
C THR A 29 -10.78 -7.09 11.06
N GLU A 30 -11.76 -6.45 10.44
CA GLU A 30 -13.13 -6.35 10.99
C GLU A 30 -13.81 -7.71 11.11
N ALA A 31 -13.70 -8.57 10.09
CA ALA A 31 -14.26 -9.91 10.12
C ALA A 31 -13.63 -10.76 11.23
N CYS A 32 -12.30 -10.69 11.39
CA CYS A 32 -11.62 -11.40 12.48
C CYS A 32 -12.09 -10.92 13.86
N LEU A 33 -12.21 -9.60 14.06
CA LEU A 33 -12.65 -9.04 15.34
C LEU A 33 -14.10 -9.38 15.66
N ALA A 34 -14.97 -9.51 14.66
CA ALA A 34 -16.35 -9.95 14.85
C ALA A 34 -16.43 -11.39 15.40
N ASP A 35 -15.47 -12.25 15.06
CA ASP A 35 -15.40 -13.64 15.52
C ASP A 35 -14.62 -13.81 16.84
N ALA A 36 -13.84 -12.80 17.25
CA ALA A 36 -13.00 -12.85 18.43
C ALA A 36 -13.82 -12.72 19.74
N THR A 37 -13.77 -13.74 20.60
CA THR A 37 -14.58 -13.82 21.83
C THR A 37 -13.87 -13.34 23.10
N THR A 38 -12.55 -13.18 23.02
CA THR A 38 -11.69 -12.74 24.14
C THR A 38 -10.68 -11.70 23.66
N ILE A 39 -10.09 -10.95 24.61
CA ILE A 39 -9.01 -10.00 24.30
C ILE A 39 -7.81 -10.72 23.65
N GLY A 40 -7.49 -11.94 24.10
CA GLY A 40 -6.42 -12.75 23.51
C GLY A 40 -6.68 -13.03 22.03
N THR A 41 -7.90 -13.47 21.70
CA THR A 41 -8.30 -13.75 20.32
C THR A 41 -8.46 -12.50 19.45
N GLN A 42 -8.62 -11.31 20.06
CA GLN A 42 -8.61 -10.04 19.30
C GLN A 42 -7.21 -9.65 18.87
N ALA A 43 -6.19 -9.94 19.69
CA ALA A 43 -4.80 -9.67 19.34
C ALA A 43 -4.34 -10.48 18.11
N ASP A 44 -4.93 -11.67 17.90
CA ASP A 44 -4.68 -12.51 16.72
C ASP A 44 -5.16 -11.86 15.41
N CYS A 45 -6.01 -10.83 15.47
CA CYS A 45 -6.50 -10.11 14.30
C CYS A 45 -5.53 -9.03 13.78
N ILE A 46 -4.47 -8.73 14.51
CA ILE A 46 -3.44 -7.77 14.09
C ILE A 46 -2.69 -8.34 12.89
N GLY A 47 -2.69 -7.60 11.77
CA GLY A 47 -2.03 -8.00 10.54
C GLY A 47 -2.98 -8.59 9.49
N ALA A 48 -4.26 -8.81 9.81
CA ALA A 48 -5.20 -9.50 8.92
C ALA A 48 -5.45 -8.72 7.61
N SER A 49 -5.71 -7.42 7.71
CA SER A 49 -5.90 -6.56 6.54
C SER A 49 -4.60 -6.26 5.78
N ALA A 50 -3.45 -6.13 6.45
CA ALA A 50 -2.17 -6.01 5.77
C ALA A 50 -1.80 -7.30 5.02
N ALA A 51 -2.14 -8.47 5.57
CA ALA A 51 -1.93 -9.75 4.89
C ALA A 51 -2.80 -9.89 3.63
N ALA A 52 -4.05 -9.42 3.68
CA ALA A 52 -4.95 -9.39 2.52
C ALA A 52 -4.57 -8.33 1.48
N CYS A 53 -3.85 -7.28 1.89
CA CYS A 53 -3.46 -6.15 1.04
C CYS A 53 -2.41 -6.51 -0.02
N TYR A 54 -1.64 -7.59 0.16
CA TYR A 54 -0.71 -8.08 -0.86
C TYR A 54 -1.24 -9.38 -1.51
N SER A 55 -1.22 -9.45 -2.85
CA SER A 55 -1.62 -10.65 -3.61
C SER A 55 -0.43 -11.60 -3.81
N PRO A 56 -0.62 -12.92 -3.97
CA PRO A 56 0.47 -13.81 -4.37
C PRO A 56 0.86 -13.71 -5.86
N GLU A 57 0.09 -13.00 -6.69
CA GLU A 57 0.28 -12.97 -8.16
C GLU A 57 1.12 -11.80 -8.68
N GLY A 58 1.63 -10.93 -7.78
CA GLY A 58 2.45 -9.78 -8.12
C GLY A 58 3.89 -9.90 -7.62
N VAL A 59 4.79 -9.11 -8.19
CA VAL A 59 6.13 -8.88 -7.61
C VAL A 59 5.98 -7.87 -6.47
N PHE A 60 5.83 -8.38 -5.25
CA PHE A 60 5.69 -7.53 -4.06
C PHE A 60 7.07 -7.26 -3.46
N SER A 61 7.52 -6.02 -3.60
CA SER A 61 8.73 -5.56 -2.92
C SER A 61 8.49 -5.48 -1.41
N ASN A 62 9.56 -5.56 -0.61
CA ASN A 62 9.50 -5.26 0.83
C ASN A 62 8.85 -3.90 1.11
N TYR A 63 8.97 -2.95 0.16
CA TYR A 63 8.31 -1.66 0.22
C TYR A 63 6.78 -1.77 0.19
N ALA A 64 6.21 -2.58 -0.72
CA ALA A 64 4.77 -2.77 -0.82
C ALA A 64 4.19 -3.45 0.43
N ILE A 65 4.89 -4.47 0.94
CA ILE A 65 4.51 -5.16 2.19
C ILE A 65 4.53 -4.18 3.37
N GLY A 66 5.62 -3.41 3.51
CA GLY A 66 5.72 -2.40 4.57
C GLY A 66 4.62 -1.34 4.48
N ALA A 67 4.26 -0.92 3.28
CA ALA A 67 3.18 0.04 3.07
C ALA A 67 1.79 -0.52 3.48
N CYS A 68 1.50 -1.81 3.23
CA CYS A 68 0.29 -2.45 3.75
C CYS A 68 0.22 -2.43 5.29
N PHE A 69 1.34 -2.67 5.98
CA PHE A 69 1.40 -2.59 7.44
C PHE A 69 1.25 -1.17 7.97
N VAL A 70 1.76 -0.16 7.27
CA VAL A 70 1.54 1.26 7.62
C VAL A 70 0.06 1.63 7.51
N LEU A 71 -0.62 1.18 6.45
CA LEU A 71 -2.05 1.39 6.29
C LEU A 71 -2.87 0.67 7.38
N GLU A 72 -2.46 -0.53 7.77
CA GLU A 72 -3.11 -1.21 8.89
C GLU A 72 -2.86 -0.51 10.23
N ALA A 73 -1.65 0.00 10.49
CA ALA A 73 -1.38 0.79 11.68
C ALA A 73 -2.30 2.02 11.77
N ASP A 74 -2.50 2.74 10.66
CA ASP A 74 -3.41 3.88 10.57
C ASP A 74 -4.89 3.47 10.76
N LEU A 75 -5.30 2.26 10.36
CA LEU A 75 -6.61 1.70 10.71
C LEU A 75 -6.75 1.55 12.24
N TRP A 76 -5.74 0.98 12.91
CA TRP A 76 -5.75 0.81 14.36
C TRP A 76 -5.75 2.14 15.13
N ASP A 77 -5.02 3.16 14.62
CA ASP A 77 -4.97 4.49 15.23
C ASP A 77 -6.31 5.25 15.17
N ARG A 78 -7.15 4.96 14.17
CA ARG A 78 -8.46 5.63 13.98
C ARG A 78 -9.62 4.98 14.73
N ARG A 79 -9.40 3.77 15.23
CA ARG A 79 -10.43 2.96 15.87
C ARG A 79 -10.60 3.35 17.34
#